data_AF-A0A7K2XL72-F1
#
_entry.id   AF-A0A7K2XL72-F1
#
_cell.length_a   1.000
_cell.length_b   1.000
_cell.length_c   1.000
_cell.angle_alpha   90.00
_cell.angle_beta   90.00
_cell.angle_gamma   90.00
#
_symmetry.space_group_name_H-M   'P 1'
#
loop_
_entity.id
_entity.type
_entity.pdbx_description
1 polymer ?
#
loop_
_entity_poly.entity_id
_entity_poly.type
_entity_poly.pdbx_seq_one_letter_code
_entity_poly.pdbx_strand_id
1 'polypeptide(L)' 'MDATLIALAALWGAATGLLVPRAAYRLSVEPEEAWRDACPQGHTLLGP' A
#
# COMPACT_ATOMS: atom_id res chain seq x y z
N MET A 1 -5.27 22.37 19.79
CA MET A 1 -6.04 21.13 19.53
C MET A 1 -6.17 20.86 18.03
N ASP A 2 -6.34 21.88 17.20
CA ASP A 2 -6.55 21.69 15.75
C ASP A 2 -5.27 21.28 14.99
N ALA A 3 -4.12 21.87 15.35
CA ALA A 3 -2.85 21.54 14.72
C ALA A 3 -2.47 20.05 14.88
N THR A 4 -2.79 19.44 16.03
CA THR A 4 -2.56 18.01 16.26
C THR A 4 -3.48 17.13 15.41
N LEU A 5 -4.74 17.54 15.23
CA LEU A 5 -5.68 16.84 14.35
C LEU A 5 -5.26 16.95 12.87
N ILE A 6 -4.83 18.14 12.44
CA ILE A 6 -4.29 18.36 11.08
C ILE A 6 -3.06 17.48 10.85
N ALA A 7 -2.13 17.43 11.80
CA ALA A 7 -0.94 16.59 11.69
C ALA A 7 -1.30 15.10 11.58
N LEU A 8 -2.23 14.61 12.42
CA LEU A 8 -2.70 13.22 12.34
C LEU A 8 -3.36 12.91 10.98
N ALA A 9 -4.23 13.80 10.49
CA ALA A 9 -4.88 13.62 9.19
C ALA A 9 -3.87 13.59 8.04
N ALA A 10 -2.87 14.47 8.07
CA ALA A 10 -1.81 14.51 7.07
C ALA A 10 -0.94 13.25 7.11
N LEU A 11 -0.54 12.80 8.31
CA LEU A 11 0.22 11.57 8.49
C LEU A 11 -0.57 10.35 8.03
N TRP A 12 -1.86 10.28 8.36
CA TRP A 12 -2.74 9.20 7.93
C TRP A 12 -2.90 9.19 6.41
N GLY A 13 -3.14 10.35 5.79
CA GLY A 13 -3.22 10.49 4.33
C GLY A 13 -1.92 10.09 3.64
N ALA A 14 -0.77 10.49 4.17
CA ALA A 14 0.52 10.11 3.63
C ALA A 14 0.79 8.60 3.76
N ALA A 15 0.50 8.01 4.93
CA ALA A 15 0.68 6.58 5.17
C ALA A 15 -0.23 5.74 4.26
N THR A 16 -1.52 6.08 4.18
CA THR A 16 -2.46 5.39 3.29
C THR A 16 -2.08 5.59 1.82
N GLY A 17 -1.70 6.80 1.41
CA GLY A 17 -1.24 7.10 0.05
C GLY A 17 0.01 6.31 -0.36
N LEU A 18 0.90 6.00 0.57
CA LEU A 18 2.08 5.16 0.30
C LEU A 18 1.73 3.67 0.20
N LEU A 19 0.75 3.20 0.99
CA LEU A 19 0.35 1.79 1.02
C LEU A 19 -0.61 1.40 -0.11
N VAL A 20 -1.42 2.34 -0.62
CA VAL A 20 -2.40 2.10 -1.69
C VAL A 20 -1.77 1.59 -3.00
N PRO A 21 -0.69 2.19 -3.55
CA PRO A 21 -0.05 1.70 -4.77
C PRO A 21 0.46 0.26 -4.64
N ARG A 22 0.98 -0.11 -3.47
CA ARG A 22 1.43 -1.47 -3.18
C ARG A 22 0.26 -2.45 -3.20
N ALA A 23 -0.84 -2.12 -2.53
CA ALA A 23 -2.05 -2.94 -2.57
C ALA A 23 -2.61 -3.06 -4.00
N ALA A 24 -2.70 -1.94 -4.74
CA ALA A 24 -3.16 -1.93 -6.12
C ALA A 24 -2.32 -2.84 -7.03
N TYR A 25 -0.99 -2.83 -6.86
CA TYR A 25 -0.10 -3.72 -7.60
C TYR A 25 -0.32 -5.20 -7.24
N ARG A 26 -0.37 -5.53 -5.95
CA ARG A 26 -0.58 -6.92 -5.49
C ARG A 26 -1.93 -7.49 -5.94
N LEU A 27 -2.95 -6.64 -5.99
CA LEU A 27 -4.32 -7.00 -6.39
C LEU A 27 -4.57 -6.94 -7.90
N SER A 28 -3.60 -6.48 -8.71
CA SER A 28 -3.73 -6.42 -10.17
C SER A 28 -3.52 -7.78 -10.87
N VAL A 29 -4.07 -8.83 -10.26
CA VAL A 29 -4.16 -10.21 -10.76
C VAL A 29 -5.57 -10.48 -11.26
N GLU A 30 -5.76 -11.55 -12.03
CA GLU A 30 -7.10 -12.00 -12.40
C GLU A 30 -7.91 -12.29 -11.12
N PRO A 31 -9.21 -12.00 -11.07
CA PRO A 31 -10.07 -12.49 -9.99
C PRO A 31 -9.84 -14.00 -9.76
N GLU A 32 -9.81 -14.40 -8.49
CA GLU A 32 -9.56 -15.76 -8.02
C GLU A 32 -8.11 -16.25 -8.11
N GLU A 33 -7.19 -15.46 -8.69
CA GLU A 33 -5.76 -15.72 -8.59
C GLU A 33 -5.18 -15.21 -7.26
N ALA A 34 -4.10 -15.86 -6.82
CA ALA A 34 -3.34 -15.41 -5.66
C ALA A 34 -2.71 -14.04 -5.94
N TRP A 35 -2.71 -13.15 -4.94
CA TRP A 35 -2.12 -11.81 -5.06
C TRP A 35 -0.65 -11.89 -5.43
N ARG A 36 -0.18 -10.93 -6.25
CA ARG A 36 1.24 -10.87 -6.60
C ARG A 36 2.10 -10.77 -5.34
N ASP A 37 3.10 -11.63 -5.26
CA ASP A 37 4.06 -11.75 -4.18
C ASP A 37 5.51 -11.54 -4.65
N ALA A 38 5.71 -11.31 -5.95
CA ALA A 38 7.00 -10.98 -6.54
C ALA A 38 6.92 -9.67 -7.35
N CYS A 39 8.04 -8.93 -7.37
CA CYS A 39 8.18 -7.77 -8.26
C CYS A 39 8.51 -8.21 -9.70
N PRO A 40 8.43 -7.31 -10.70
CA PRO A 40 8.75 -7.64 -12.10
C PRO A 40 10.18 -8.18 -12.31
N GLN A 41 11.10 -7.89 -11.38
CA GLN A 41 12.47 -8.40 -11.35
C GLN A 41 12.63 -9.74 -10.63
N GLY A 42 11.54 -10.34 -10.14
CA GLY A 42 11.56 -11.66 -9.48
C GLY A 42 11.93 -11.64 -7.99
N HIS A 43 12.00 -10.48 -7.34
CA HIS A 43 12.22 -10.39 -5.90
C HIS A 43 10.91 -10.59 -5.13
N THR A 44 10.97 -11.34 -4.03
CA THR A 44 9.82 -11.52 -3.14
C THR A 44 9.44 -10.22 -2.46
N LEU A 45 8.15 -9.89 -2.49
CA LEU A 45 7.51 -8.81 -1.75
C LEU A 45 7.36 -9.27 -0.29
N LEU A 46 8.48 -9.29 0.44
CA LEU A 46 8.49 -9.57 1.89
C LEU A 46 7.73 -8.49 2.67
N GLY A 47 6.97 -8.92 3.68
CA GLY A 47 6.37 -8.07 4.71
C GLY A 47 5.14 -7.23 4.29
N PRO A 48 4.48 -6.55 5.26
CA PRO A 48 3.53 -5.48 4.96
C PRO A 48 4.15 -4.42 4.05
#